data_AF-A0A956QKZ8-F1
#
_entry.id   AF-A0A956QKZ8-F1
#
_cell.length_a   1.000
_cell.length_b   1.000
_cell.length_c   1.000
_cell.angle_alpha   90.00
_cell.angle_beta   90.00
_cell.angle_gamma   90.00
#
_symmetry.space_group_name_H-M   'P 1'
#
loop_
_entity.id
_entity.type
_entity.pdbx_description
1 polymer ?
#
loop_
_entity_poly.entity_id
_entity_poly.type
_entity_poly.pdbx_seq_one_letter_code
_entity_poly.pdbx_strand_id
1 'polypeptide(L)'
;VLYAGYLWLLVGIGLQGALAVQMVNPGAALHAFTAGAMGVVGLAIMARASLGHSGRPLVPSRVTVLAFALANLAALARVVGWLNLAGTLWTLTFLLFLGVYLPIWCSPRADASA
;
A
#
# COMPACT_ATOMS: atom_id res chain seq x y z
N VAL A 1 -8.53 4.30 -1.44
CA VAL A 1 -7.11 3.87 -1.50
C VAL A 1 -6.58 3.74 -2.93
N LEU A 2 -7.28 3.05 -3.85
CA LEU A 2 -6.80 2.90 -5.23
C LEU A 2 -6.52 4.23 -5.94
N TYR A 3 -7.39 5.23 -5.79
CA TYR A 3 -7.14 6.58 -6.32
C TYR A 3 -5.85 7.21 -5.78
N ALA A 4 -5.52 7.00 -4.50
CA ALA A 4 -4.25 7.46 -3.93
C ALA A 4 -3.06 6.69 -4.52
N GLY A 5 -3.21 5.37 -4.72
CA GLY A 5 -2.24 4.54 -5.44
C GLY A 5 -1.99 5.02 -6.87
N TYR A 6 -3.04 5.39 -7.62
CA TYR A 6 -2.89 5.94 -8.97
C TYR A 6 -2.31 7.36 -8.97
N LEU A 7 -2.61 8.18 -7.97
CA LEU A 7 -1.99 9.50 -7.81
C LEU A 7 -0.47 9.38 -7.70
N TRP A 8 0.05 8.34 -7.04
CA TRP A 8 1.49 8.08 -6.99
C TRP A 8 2.14 7.85 -8.35
N LEU A 9 1.41 7.37 -9.37
CA LEU A 9 1.95 7.28 -10.74
C LEU A 9 2.20 8.69 -11.32
N LEU A 10 1.24 9.60 -11.14
CA LEU A 10 1.38 10.99 -11.58
C LEU A 10 2.52 11.69 -10.82
N VAL A 11 2.59 11.48 -9.51
CA VAL A 11 3.69 11.99 -8.67
C VAL A 11 5.03 11.43 -9.12
N GLY A 12 5.12 10.12 -9.40
CA GLY A 12 6.35 9.49 -9.89
C GLY A 12 6.81 10.06 -11.23
N ILE A 13 5.88 10.26 -12.18
CA ILE A 13 6.19 10.90 -13.47
C ILE A 13 6.68 12.34 -13.27
N GLY A 14 6.00 13.11 -12.41
CA GLY A 14 6.41 14.49 -12.09
C GLY A 14 7.80 14.55 -11.45
N LEU A 15 8.08 13.66 -10.50
CA LEU A 15 9.40 13.53 -9.87
C LEU A 15 10.47 13.06 -10.85
N GLN A 16 10.13 12.21 -11.81
CA GLN A 16 11.05 11.79 -12.88
C GLN A 16 11.43 12.97 -13.77
N GLY A 17 10.47 13.83 -14.11
CA GLY A 17 10.75 15.09 -14.83
C GLY A 17 11.62 16.04 -14.01
N ALA A 18 11.31 16.22 -12.72
CA ALA A 18 12.12 17.03 -11.80
C ALA A 18 13.56 16.49 -11.63
N LEU A 19 13.74 15.17 -11.68
CA LEU A 19 15.05 14.53 -11.62
C LEU A 19 15.88 14.83 -12.87
N ALA A 20 15.27 14.91 -14.05
CA ALA A 20 15.96 15.24 -15.30
C ALA A 20 16.61 16.64 -15.27
N VAL A 21 16.10 17.55 -14.44
CA VAL A 21 16.63 18.90 -14.18
C VAL A 21 17.29 19.02 -12.79
N GLN A 22 17.64 17.90 -12.16
CA GLN A 22 18.38 17.82 -10.88
C GLN A 22 17.69 18.51 -9.68
N MET A 23 16.37 18.67 -9.71
CA MET A 23 15.61 19.32 -8.62
C MET A 23 15.30 18.41 -7.43
N VAL A 24 15.39 17.09 -7.61
CA VAL A 24 15.06 16.09 -6.58
C VAL A 24 16.13 15.01 -6.51
N ASN A 25 16.18 14.29 -5.39
CA ASN A 25 17.06 13.15 -5.23
C ASN A 25 16.70 12.01 -6.21
N PRO A 26 17.69 11.30 -6.79
CA PRO A 26 17.45 10.16 -7.69
C PRO A 26 16.47 9.10 -7.17
N GLY A 27 16.43 8.87 -5.85
CA GLY A 27 15.53 7.89 -5.24
C GLY A 27 14.05 8.30 -5.17
N ALA A 28 13.73 9.60 -5.30
CA ALA A 28 12.38 10.11 -5.05
C ALA A 28 11.36 9.54 -6.07
N ALA A 29 11.67 9.63 -7.37
CA ALA A 29 10.80 9.10 -8.43
C ALA A 29 10.64 7.58 -8.31
N LEU A 30 11.75 6.86 -8.09
CA LEU A 30 11.73 5.41 -7.91
C LEU A 30 10.81 4.99 -6.76
N HIS A 31 10.86 5.68 -5.62
CA HIS A 31 10.04 5.35 -4.46
C HIS A 31 8.58 5.79 -4.59
N ALA A 32 8.29 6.84 -5.34
CA ALA A 32 6.92 7.17 -5.72
C ALA A 32 6.29 6.07 -6.58
N PHE A 33 7.02 5.53 -7.57
CA PHE A 33 6.53 4.41 -8.37
C PHE A 33 6.41 3.10 -7.58
N THR A 34 7.42 2.77 -6.79
CA THR A 34 7.49 1.47 -6.11
C THR A 34 6.70 1.44 -4.80
N ALA A 35 7.08 2.24 -3.80
CA ALA A 35 6.40 2.24 -2.51
C ALA A 35 5.01 2.88 -2.60
N GLY A 36 4.89 3.97 -3.37
CA GLY A 36 3.63 4.67 -3.61
C GLY A 36 2.69 3.87 -4.51
N ALA A 37 2.95 3.86 -5.81
CA ALA A 37 1.99 3.29 -6.76
C ALA A 37 1.88 1.76 -6.62
N MET A 38 2.97 1.02 -6.84
CA MET A 38 2.94 -0.44 -6.78
C MET A 38 2.60 -0.95 -5.38
N GLY A 39 3.16 -0.35 -4.32
CA GLY A 39 2.92 -0.73 -2.94
C GLY A 39 1.48 -0.51 -2.48
N VAL A 40 0.94 0.71 -2.66
CA VAL A 40 -0.43 1.03 -2.23
C VAL A 40 -1.48 0.30 -3.09
N VAL A 41 -1.29 0.24 -4.41
CA VAL A 41 -2.21 -0.50 -5.29
C VAL A 41 -2.12 -2.00 -5.01
N GLY A 42 -0.91 -2.55 -4.88
CA GLY A 42 -0.69 -3.96 -4.56
C GLY A 42 -1.35 -4.36 -3.23
N LEU A 43 -1.18 -3.56 -2.18
CA LEU A 43 -1.84 -3.80 -0.89
C LEU A 43 -3.37 -3.79 -1.02
N ALA A 44 -3.93 -2.84 -1.76
CA ALA A 44 -5.37 -2.78 -2.02
C ALA A 44 -5.89 -3.99 -2.82
N ILE A 45 -5.13 -4.44 -3.82
CA ILE A 45 -5.45 -5.65 -4.60
C ILE A 45 -5.42 -6.88 -3.70
N MET A 46 -4.35 -7.08 -2.92
CA MET A 46 -4.21 -8.22 -2.00
C MET A 46 -5.37 -8.25 -0.99
N ALA A 47 -5.73 -7.11 -0.40
CA ALA A 47 -6.86 -6.98 0.50
C ALA A 47 -8.19 -7.40 -0.15
N ARG A 48 -8.47 -6.89 -1.35
CA ARG A 48 -9.70 -7.20 -2.09
C ARG A 48 -9.73 -8.67 -2.53
N ALA A 49 -8.63 -9.18 -3.07
CA ALA A 49 -8.51 -10.57 -3.52
C ALA A 49 -8.67 -11.55 -2.36
N SER A 50 -8.09 -11.24 -1.20
CA SER A 50 -8.23 -12.06 0.01
C SER A 50 -9.69 -12.18 0.47
N LEU A 51 -10.45 -11.08 0.42
CA LEU A 51 -11.89 -11.12 0.76
C LEU A 51 -12.70 -11.85 -0.32
N GLY A 52 -12.48 -11.50 -1.59
CA GLY A 52 -13.25 -12.05 -2.72
C GLY A 52 -13.04 -13.55 -2.92
N HIS A 53 -11.80 -14.04 -2.85
CA HIS A 53 -11.51 -15.47 -3.01
C HIS A 53 -11.86 -16.31 -1.80
N SER A 54 -12.12 -15.68 -0.65
CA SER A 54 -12.52 -16.39 0.58
C SER A 54 -14.03 -16.34 0.86
N GLY A 55 -14.82 -15.84 -0.10
CA GLY A 55 -16.29 -15.77 0.01
C GLY A 55 -16.79 -14.73 1.00
N ARG A 56 -15.94 -13.77 1.40
CA ARG A 56 -16.27 -12.76 2.41
C ARG A 56 -16.73 -11.45 1.76
N PRO A 57 -17.56 -10.64 2.43
CA PRO A 57 -17.94 -9.32 1.94
C PRO A 57 -16.72 -8.47 1.59
N LEU A 58 -16.76 -7.75 0.47
CA LEU A 58 -15.69 -6.87 -0.02
C LEU A 58 -15.64 -5.54 0.76
N VAL A 59 -15.74 -5.62 2.09
CA VAL A 59 -15.73 -4.49 3.00
C VAL A 59 -14.46 -4.59 3.85
N PRO A 60 -13.47 -3.71 3.68
CA PRO A 60 -12.26 -3.75 4.48
C PRO A 60 -12.57 -3.39 5.94
N SER A 61 -11.89 -4.06 6.86
CA SER A 61 -11.95 -3.72 8.28
C SER A 61 -11.38 -2.33 8.55
N ARG A 62 -11.71 -1.72 9.69
CA ARG A 62 -11.08 -0.46 10.13
C ARG A 62 -9.55 -0.56 10.23
N VAL A 63 -9.05 -1.72 10.63
CA VAL A 63 -7.60 -2.00 10.71
C VAL A 63 -6.96 -2.02 9.32
N THR A 64 -7.65 -2.61 8.33
CA THR A 64 -7.20 -2.56 6.92
C THR A 64 -7.16 -1.13 6.40
N VAL A 65 -8.17 -0.30 6.73
CA VAL A 65 -8.18 1.12 6.35
C VAL A 65 -7.01 1.88 6.98
N LEU A 66 -6.68 1.60 8.24
CA LEU A 66 -5.49 2.14 8.90
C LEU A 66 -4.21 1.69 8.18
N ALA A 67 -4.08 0.41 7.82
CA ALA A 67 -2.94 -0.08 7.05
C ALA A 67 -2.79 0.66 5.71
N PHE A 68 -3.88 0.94 4.99
CA PHE A 68 -3.82 1.75 3.77
C PHE A 68 -3.32 3.18 4.01
N ALA A 69 -3.72 3.82 5.12
CA ALA A 69 -3.23 5.14 5.49
C ALA A 69 -1.73 5.11 5.80
N LEU A 70 -1.29 4.14 6.61
CA LEU A 70 0.12 3.95 6.95
C LEU A 70 0.98 3.67 5.71
N ALA A 71 0.48 2.90 4.73
CA ALA A 71 1.17 2.64 3.47
C ALA A 71 1.45 3.93 2.68
N ASN A 72 0.47 4.83 2.61
CA ASN A 72 0.63 6.12 1.93
C ASN A 72 1.60 7.03 2.68
N LEU A 73 1.54 7.04 4.01
CA LEU A 73 2.48 7.81 4.83
C LEU A 73 3.91 7.24 4.72
N ALA A 74 4.07 5.92 4.64
CA ALA A 74 5.35 5.27 4.41
C ALA A 74 5.95 5.66 3.05
N ALA A 75 5.15 5.64 1.99
CA ALA A 75 5.55 6.08 0.67
C ALA A 75 5.97 7.56 0.66
N LEU A 76 5.17 8.44 1.27
CA LEU A 76 5.48 9.86 1.40
C LEU A 76 6.80 10.09 2.16
N ALA A 77 6.95 9.48 3.34
CA ALA A 77 8.17 9.57 4.13
C ALA A 77 9.38 9.07 3.31
N ARG A 78 9.23 8.00 2.52
CA ARG A 78 10.30 7.46 1.70
C ARG A 78 10.73 8.42 0.58
N VAL A 79 9.76 9.04 -0.09
CA VAL A 79 9.98 10.02 -1.18
C VAL A 79 10.72 11.25 -0.67
N VAL A 80 10.39 11.72 0.54
CA VAL A 80 11.06 12.87 1.19
C VAL A 80 12.44 12.49 1.77
N GLY A 81 12.76 11.20 1.88
CA GLY A 81 14.06 10.70 2.33
C GLY A 81 14.12 10.31 3.82
N TRP A 82 13.00 10.27 4.52
CA TRP A 82 12.91 9.88 5.93
C TRP A 82 12.92 8.35 6.10
N LEU A 83 14.11 7.74 5.93
CA LEU A 83 14.29 6.30 5.87
C LEU A 83 13.71 5.54 7.08
N ASN A 84 14.06 5.93 8.30
CA ASN A 84 13.64 5.23 9.52
C ASN A 84 12.12 5.27 9.67
N LEU A 85 11.51 6.45 9.51
CA LEU A 85 10.06 6.60 9.59
C LEU A 85 9.35 5.80 8.50
N ALA A 86 9.84 5.86 7.26
CA ALA A 86 9.29 5.07 6.16
C ALA A 86 9.32 3.57 6.46
N GLY A 87 10.46 3.06 6.95
CA GLY A 87 10.62 1.66 7.34
C GLY A 87 9.66 1.26 8.46
N THR A 88 9.53 2.08 9.51
CA THR A 88 8.60 1.80 10.62
C THR A 88 7.15 1.77 10.15
N LEU A 89 6.71 2.76 9.37
CA LEU A 89 5.35 2.83 8.85
C LEU A 89 5.04 1.68 7.88
N TRP A 90 6.02 1.30 7.05
CA TRP A 90 5.92 0.16 6.15
C TRP A 90 5.76 -1.15 6.95
N THR A 91 6.62 -1.40 7.93
CA THR A 91 6.53 -2.60 8.78
C THR A 91 5.18 -2.67 9.49
N LEU A 92 4.71 -1.56 10.09
CA LEU A 92 3.40 -1.51 10.74
C LEU A 92 2.25 -1.80 9.76
N THR A 93 2.31 -1.25 8.55
CA THR A 93 1.32 -1.52 7.49
C THR A 93 1.17 -3.03 7.26
N PHE A 94 2.29 -3.74 7.08
CA PHE A 94 2.27 -5.17 6.78
C PHE A 94 1.97 -6.04 7.99
N LEU A 95 2.35 -5.63 9.21
CA LEU A 95 1.94 -6.30 10.44
C LEU A 95 0.41 -6.23 10.64
N LEU A 96 -0.18 -5.05 10.43
CA LEU A 96 -1.63 -4.88 10.52
C LEU A 96 -2.36 -5.67 9.43
N PHE A 97 -1.83 -5.64 8.20
CA PHE A 97 -2.37 -6.45 7.11
C PHE A 97 -2.32 -7.94 7.46
N LEU A 98 -1.16 -8.46 7.87
CA LEU A 98 -1.01 -9.86 8.22
C LEU A 98 -1.92 -10.26 9.38
N GLY A 99 -2.02 -9.43 10.43
CA GLY A 99 -2.91 -9.69 11.56
C GLY A 99 -4.39 -9.82 11.17
N VAL A 100 -4.84 -9.08 10.16
CA VAL A 100 -6.22 -9.17 9.65
C VAL A 100 -6.41 -10.34 8.68
N TYR A 101 -5.47 -10.53 7.76
CA TYR A 101 -5.66 -11.43 6.61
C TYR A 101 -5.16 -12.85 6.83
N LEU A 102 -4.19 -13.07 7.73
CA LEU A 102 -3.72 -14.41 8.08
C LEU A 102 -4.87 -15.33 8.56
N PRO A 103 -5.73 -14.94 9.53
CA PRO A 103 -6.85 -15.80 9.92
C PRO A 103 -7.88 -16.00 8.80
N ILE A 104 -8.01 -15.03 7.87
CA ILE A 104 -8.90 -15.16 6.70
C ILE A 104 -8.39 -16.25 5.74
N TRP A 105 -7.08 -16.33 5.54
CA TRP A 105 -6.46 -17.34 4.69
C TRP A 105 -6.45 -18.74 5.31
N CYS A 106 -6.34 -18.82 6.64
CA CYS A 106 -6.30 -20.07 7.38
C CYS A 106 -7.69 -20.62 7.75
N SER A 107 -8.77 -19.89 7.45
CA SER A 107 -10.13 -20.34 7.72
C SER A 107 -10.82 -20.83 6.44
N PRO A 108 -11.79 -21.76 6.56
CA PRO A 108 -12.62 -22.16 5.43
C PRO A 108 -13.28 -20.96 4.75
N ARG A 109 -13.64 -21.15 3.48
CA ARG A 109 -14.44 -20.17 2.76
C ARG A 109 -15.76 -19.91 3.50
N ALA A 110 -16.14 -18.65 3.61
CA ALA A 110 -17.33 -18.26 4.37
C ALA A 110 -18.65 -18.72 3.73
N ASP A 111 -18.63 -18.99 2.42
CA ASP A 111 -19.79 -19.45 1.64
C ASP A 111 -19.83 -20.97 1.42
N ALA A 112 -18.86 -21.73 1.95
CA ALA A 112 -18.80 -23.18 1.77
C ALA A 112 -19.76 -23.95 2.70
N SER A 113 -20.44 -23.27 3.62
CA SER A 113 -21.36 -23.86 4.61
C SER A 113 -22.82 -23.42 4.41
N ALA A 114 -23.13 -22.81 3.26
CA ALA A 114 -24.48 -22.37 2.88
C ALA A 114 -25.11 -23.31 1.86
#